data_AF-A0AAW0KGN0-F1
#
_entry.id   AF-A0AAW0KGN0-F1
#
_cell.length_a   1.000
_cell.length_b   1.000
_cell.length_c   1.000
_cell.angle_alpha   90.00
_cell.angle_beta   90.00
_cell.angle_gamma   90.00
#
_symmetry.space_group_name_H-M   'P 1'
#
loop_
_entity.id
_entity.type
_entity.pdbx_description
1 polymer ?
#
loop_
_entity_poly.entity_id
_entity_poly.type
_entity_poly.pdbx_seq_one_letter_code
_entity_poly.pdbx_strand_id
1 'polypeptide(L)'
;MAANGGKRWWWHSREVRDAFYACLDKESNKRPTEIASVGLLYPSECKNSRAEFDKNTAVKHFDRQYRRNRRVQRLLDDKDLRRGPLMLPQTYTFKSS
;
A
#
# COMPACT_ATOMS: atom_id res chain seq x y z
N MET A 1 5.37 2.99 42.27
CA MET A 1 4.26 2.62 41.37
C MET A 1 4.82 2.43 39.96
N ALA A 2 4.68 1.23 39.39
CA ALA A 2 5.34 0.83 38.13
C ALA A 2 4.67 1.43 36.88
N ALA A 3 5.52 1.77 35.90
CA ALA A 3 5.19 2.31 34.59
C ALA A 3 4.16 1.44 33.81
N ASN A 4 2.89 1.82 33.88
CA ASN A 4 1.82 1.25 33.07
C ASN A 4 1.39 2.11 31.87
N GLY A 5 1.97 3.31 31.74
CA GLY A 5 1.68 4.22 30.63
C GLY A 5 2.07 3.63 29.27
N GLY A 6 3.33 3.23 29.09
CA GLY A 6 3.87 2.86 27.76
C GLY A 6 3.16 1.69 27.07
N LYS A 7 2.60 0.75 27.83
CA LYS A 7 1.91 -0.44 27.30
C LYS A 7 0.54 -0.08 26.70
N ARG A 8 -0.19 0.85 27.33
CA ARG A 8 -1.53 1.28 26.91
C ARG A 8 -1.49 2.05 25.59
N TRP A 9 -0.51 2.94 25.41
CA TRP A 9 -0.31 3.68 24.17
C TRP A 9 0.06 2.76 22.99
N TRP A 10 0.86 1.73 23.24
CA TRP A 10 1.21 0.72 22.23
C TRP A 10 0.02 -0.13 21.78
N TRP A 11 -0.88 -0.51 22.70
CA TRP A 11 -2.12 -1.21 22.38
C TRP A 11 -3.06 -0.36 21.55
N HIS A 12 -3.27 0.90 21.93
CA HIS A 12 -4.16 1.80 21.20
C HIS A 12 -3.66 2.09 19.77
N SER A 13 -2.35 2.29 19.63
CA SER A 13 -1.67 2.41 18.33
C SER A 13 -1.92 1.20 17.41
N ARG A 14 -1.95 -0.01 17.98
CA ARG A 14 -2.23 -1.25 17.25
C ARG A 14 -3.69 -1.33 16.81
N GLU A 15 -4.62 -0.99 17.69
CA GLU A 15 -6.07 -1.02 17.41
C GLU A 15 -6.46 -0.04 16.29
N VAL A 16 -5.96 1.20 16.36
CA VAL A 16 -6.21 2.23 15.33
C VAL A 16 -5.65 1.81 13.97
N ARG A 17 -4.45 1.21 13.96
CA ARG A 17 -3.83 0.65 12.76
C ARG A 17 -4.68 -0.46 12.16
N ASP A 18 -5.08 -1.42 12.98
CA ASP A 18 -5.82 -2.59 12.53
C ASP A 18 -7.22 -2.19 12.04
N ALA A 19 -7.84 -1.17 12.64
CA ALA A 19 -9.10 -0.58 12.16
C ALA A 19 -8.97 0.07 10.77
N PHE A 20 -7.89 0.80 10.49
CA PHE A 20 -7.64 1.40 9.18
C PHE A 20 -7.47 0.32 8.10
N TYR A 21 -6.65 -0.70 8.35
CA TYR A 21 -6.43 -1.77 7.38
C TYR A 21 -7.66 -2.68 7.20
N ALA A 22 -8.44 -2.92 8.25
CA ALA A 22 -9.71 -3.62 8.13
C ALA A 22 -10.71 -2.86 7.25
N CYS A 23 -10.72 -1.52 7.33
CA CYS A 23 -11.54 -0.69 6.43
C CYS A 23 -11.05 -0.80 4.98
N LEU A 24 -9.74 -0.78 4.75
CA LEU A 24 -9.13 -0.96 3.43
C LEU A 24 -9.48 -2.30 2.78
N ASP A 25 -9.50 -3.38 3.56
CA ASP A 25 -9.82 -4.71 3.03
C ASP A 25 -11.31 -4.84 2.72
N LYS A 26 -12.19 -4.29 3.57
CA LYS A 26 -13.64 -4.22 3.30
C LYS A 26 -13.96 -3.41 2.05
N GLU A 27 -13.30 -2.27 1.89
CA GLU A 27 -13.56 -1.31 0.82
C GLU A 27 -12.65 -1.50 -0.39
N SER A 28 -12.01 -2.66 -0.50
CA SER A 28 -11.10 -3.02 -1.59
C SER A 28 -11.75 -2.97 -2.98
N ASN A 29 -13.08 -3.08 -3.05
CA ASN A 29 -13.86 -2.99 -4.28
C ASN A 29 -14.18 -1.54 -4.71
N LYS A 30 -13.99 -0.56 -3.82
CA LYS A 30 -14.27 0.85 -4.13
C LYS A 30 -13.06 1.52 -4.78
N ARG A 31 -13.32 2.47 -5.69
CA ARG A 31 -12.26 3.24 -6.33
C ARG A 31 -11.53 4.07 -5.27
N PRO A 32 -10.22 3.91 -5.11
CA PRO A 32 -9.48 4.72 -4.16
C PRO A 32 -9.49 6.17 -4.63
N THR A 33 -9.94 7.04 -3.74
CA THR A 33 -10.16 8.47 -4.00
C THR A 33 -9.12 9.33 -3.28
N GLU A 34 -8.44 8.76 -2.29
CA GLU A 34 -7.52 9.46 -1.40
C GLU A 34 -6.12 8.80 -1.42
N ILE A 35 -5.09 9.61 -1.17
CA ILE A 35 -3.69 9.17 -1.17
C ILE A 35 -3.13 9.30 0.25
N ALA A 36 -2.76 8.16 0.84
CA ALA A 36 -2.07 8.08 2.13
C ALA A 36 -0.55 8.25 1.96
N SER A 37 0.17 8.21 3.08
CA SER A 37 1.62 8.27 3.05
C SER A 37 2.21 7.19 2.15
N VAL A 38 3.30 7.53 1.47
CA VAL A 38 4.05 6.60 0.61
C VAL A 38 3.23 6.09 -0.59
N GLY A 39 2.21 6.84 -1.01
CA GLY A 39 1.39 6.55 -2.18
C GLY A 39 0.46 5.36 -2.00
N LEU A 40 0.07 5.05 -0.76
CA LEU A 40 -0.96 4.04 -0.49
C LEU A 40 -2.32 4.63 -0.86
N LEU A 41 -3.03 3.99 -1.78
CA LEU A 41 -4.34 4.44 -2.23
C LEU A 41 -5.44 3.87 -1.33
N TYR A 42 -6.38 4.70 -0.87
CA TYR A 42 -7.48 4.27 -0.01
C TYR A 42 -8.81 4.98 -0.34
N PRO A 43 -9.96 4.38 0.00
CA PRO A 43 -11.28 4.97 -0.25
C PRO A 43 -11.64 6.01 0.82
N SER A 44 -12.44 7.02 0.45
CA SER A 44 -12.87 8.13 1.32
C SER A 44 -13.52 7.69 2.64
N GLU A 45 -14.18 6.53 2.66
CA GLU A 45 -14.80 5.94 3.85
C GLU A 45 -13.79 5.68 4.98
N CYS A 46 -12.54 5.37 4.63
CA CYS A 46 -11.47 5.08 5.59
C CYS A 46 -10.71 6.34 6.05
N LYS A 47 -11.16 7.54 5.67
CA LYS A 47 -10.50 8.81 6.02
C LYS A 47 -10.54 9.10 7.52
N ASN A 48 -11.61 8.71 8.21
CA ASN A 48 -11.75 8.93 9.64
C ASN A 48 -10.75 8.09 10.45
N SER A 49 -10.65 6.79 10.15
CA SER A 49 -9.64 5.91 10.76
C SER A 49 -8.22 6.32 10.35
N ARG A 50 -8.06 6.88 9.15
CA ARG A 50 -6.78 7.43 8.70
C ARG A 50 -6.33 8.64 9.52
N ALA A 51 -7.22 9.59 9.81
CA ALA A 51 -6.88 10.79 10.58
C ALA A 51 -6.41 10.46 12.01
N GLU A 52 -6.95 9.40 12.61
CA GLU A 52 -6.49 8.91 13.90
C GLU A 52 -5.15 8.16 13.79
N PHE A 53 -4.99 7.37 12.73
CA PHE A 53 -3.74 6.68 12.45
C PHE A 53 -2.59 7.66 12.15
N ASP A 54 -2.82 8.72 11.39
CA ASP A 54 -1.82 9.74 10.98
C ASP A 54 -1.20 10.49 12.17
N LYS A 55 -1.84 10.50 13.34
CA LYS A 55 -1.26 11.04 14.59
C LYS A 55 -0.07 10.23 15.10
N ASN A 56 0.13 9.03 14.54
CA ASN A 56 1.13 8.08 14.99
C ASN A 56 2.42 8.25 14.18
N THR A 57 3.57 8.36 14.85
CA THR A 57 4.85 8.66 14.19
C THR A 57 5.33 7.56 13.24
N ALA A 58 4.81 6.33 13.41
CA ALA A 58 5.19 5.15 12.64
C ALA A 58 4.31 4.88 11.41
N VAL A 59 3.38 5.77 11.05
CA VAL A 59 2.47 5.58 9.90
C VAL A 59 3.21 5.29 8.61
N LYS A 60 4.27 6.04 8.32
CA LYS A 60 5.11 5.82 7.13
C LYS A 60 5.77 4.43 7.12
N HIS A 61 6.14 3.91 8.29
CA HIS A 61 6.71 2.57 8.42
C HIS A 61 5.65 1.51 8.13
N PHE A 62 4.47 1.64 8.74
CA PHE A 62 3.38 0.70 8.53
C PHE A 62 2.82 0.74 7.10
N ASP A 63 2.63 1.91 6.50
CA ASP A 63 2.18 2.03 5.11
C ASP A 63 3.19 1.39 4.14
N ARG A 64 4.50 1.51 4.42
CA ARG A 64 5.56 0.80 3.67
C ARG A 64 5.45 -0.71 3.84
N GLN A 65 5.23 -1.19 5.07
CA GLN A 65 5.07 -2.62 5.36
C GLN A 65 3.81 -3.17 4.68
N TYR A 66 2.69 -2.47 4.79
CA TYR A 66 1.43 -2.86 4.15
C TYR A 66 1.55 -2.84 2.63
N ARG A 67 2.17 -1.82 2.02
CA ARG A 67 2.44 -1.77 0.57
C ARG A 67 3.38 -2.90 0.12
N ARG A 68 4.35 -3.30 0.94
CA ARG A 68 5.25 -4.43 0.66
C ARG A 68 4.52 -5.77 0.74
N ASN A 69 3.67 -5.95 1.74
CA ASN A 69 2.97 -7.22 1.97
C ASN A 69 1.75 -7.39 1.04
N ARG A 70 1.03 -6.31 0.73
CA ARG A 70 -0.10 -6.32 -0.22
C ARG A 70 0.34 -6.31 -1.68
N ARG A 71 1.64 -6.13 -1.98
CA ARG A 71 2.21 -6.32 -3.32
C ARG A 71 2.08 -7.76 -3.84
N VAL A 72 1.52 -8.68 -3.06
CA VAL A 72 1.09 -10.01 -3.51
C VAL A 72 -0.30 -9.97 -4.19
N GLN A 73 -0.99 -8.81 -4.19
CA GLN A 73 -2.21 -8.56 -4.96
C GLN A 73 -2.13 -7.17 -5.60
N ARG A 74 -1.19 -6.99 -6.54
CA ARG A 74 -1.21 -5.81 -7.40
C ARG A 74 -2.41 -5.96 -8.33
N LEU A 75 -3.29 -4.96 -8.32
CA LEU A 75 -4.26 -4.71 -9.39
C LEU A 75 -3.58 -4.40 -10.75
N LEU A 76 -2.24 -4.30 -10.77
CA LEU A 76 -1.39 -4.22 -11.98
C LEU A 76 -0.49 -5.46 -12.15
N ASP A 77 -0.74 -6.54 -11.41
CA ASP A 77 -0.40 -7.90 -11.83
C ASP A 77 -1.55 -8.41 -12.73
N ASP A 78 -1.93 -7.61 -13.73
CA ASP A 78 -2.44 -8.16 -14.99
C ASP A 78 -1.29 -8.98 -15.58
N LYS A 79 -1.17 -10.20 -15.05
CA LYS A 79 -0.13 -11.18 -15.32
C LYS A 79 -0.12 -11.67 -16.77
N ASP A 80 -1.04 -11.19 -17.62
CA ASP A 80 -1.25 -11.76 -18.95
C ASP A 80 -1.23 -10.79 -20.14
N LEU A 81 -1.08 -9.45 -19.96
CA LEU A 81 -1.29 -8.53 -21.11
C LEU A 81 -0.12 -7.61 -21.52
N ARG A 82 0.97 -7.49 -20.76
CA ARG A 82 2.07 -6.54 -21.13
C ARG A 82 3.50 -7.03 -20.98
N ARG A 83 3.71 -8.35 -20.97
CA ARG A 83 5.01 -8.91 -21.36
C ARG A 83 4.87 -9.61 -22.71
N GLY A 84 4.42 -8.84 -23.71
CA GLY A 84 4.84 -9.18 -25.07
C GLY A 84 6.37 -9.20 -25.09
N PRO A 85 7.00 -10.12 -25.85
CA PRO A 85 8.45 -10.10 -25.99
C PRO A 85 8.85 -8.69 -26.41
N LEU A 86 9.82 -8.10 -25.70
CA LEU A 86 10.57 -6.95 -26.19
C LEU A 86 11.32 -7.43 -27.43
N MET A 87 10.60 -7.54 -28.55
CA MET A 87 11.19 -7.65 -29.86
C MET A 87 11.80 -6.29 -30.11
N LEU A 88 13.06 -6.11 -29.70
CA LEU A 88 13.88 -5.09 -30.32
C LEU A 88 13.75 -5.32 -31.83
N PRO A 89 13.44 -4.29 -32.64
CA PRO A 89 13.52 -4.45 -34.08
C PRO A 89 14.92 -4.99 -34.39
N GLN A 90 14.96 -6.19 -34.96
CA GLN A 90 16.20 -6.89 -35.21
C GLN A 90 17.08 -5.97 -36.04
N THR A 91 18.25 -5.61 -35.50
CA THR A 91 19.18 -4.71 -36.17
C THR A 91 19.62 -5.39 -37.46
N TYR A 92 19.13 -4.87 -38.59
CA TYR A 92 19.51 -5.28 -39.92
C TYR A 92 21.03 -5.17 -40.06
N THR A 93 21.70 -6.31 -40.14
CA THR A 93 23.12 -6.38 -40.42
C THR A 93 23.30 -6.04 -41.90
N PHE A 94 23.79 -4.82 -42.17
CA PHE A 94 24.25 -4.41 -43.50
C PHE A 94 25.35 -5.40 -43.94
N LYS A 95 25.09 -6.20 -44.98
CA LYS A 95 26.13 -7.00 -45.64
C LYS A 95 26.78 -6.11 -46.70
N SER A 96 28.05 -5.76 -46.51
CA SER A 96 28.87 -5.15 -47.56
C SER A 96 29.24 -6.22 -48.60
N SER A 97 28.97 -5.92 -49.88
CA SER A 97 29.50 -6.67 -51.03
C SER A 97 31.00 -6.41 -51.22
#